data_AF-A0A521I840-F1
#
_entry.id   AF-A0A521I840-F1
#
_cell.length_a   1.000
_cell.length_b   1.000
_cell.length_c   1.000
_cell.angle_alpha   90.00
_cell.angle_beta   90.00
_cell.angle_gamma   90.00
#
_symmetry.space_group_name_H-M   'P 1'
#
loop_
_entity.id
_entity.type
_entity.pdbx_description
1 polymer ?
#
loop_
_entity_poly.entity_id
_entity_poly.type
_entity_poly.pdbx_seq_one_letter_code
_entity_poly.pdbx_strand_id
1 'polypeptide(L)' 'MAARKSSKPKSTTTPEYRAYEKRYVEMGEDRPKLTPEEFEQYEDELLDLLALQDQNMTDDDIVRIQELEYLLIDAE' A
#
# COMPACT_ATOMS: atom_id res chain seq x y z
N MET A 1 17.61 19.48 -24.97
CA MET A 1 16.91 20.22 -23.91
C MET A 1 16.42 19.23 -22.89
N ALA A 2 16.85 19.32 -21.64
CA ALA A 2 16.45 18.41 -20.56
C ALA A 2 15.15 18.91 -19.94
N ALA A 3 14.02 18.24 -20.25
CA ALA A 3 12.76 18.48 -19.57
C ALA A 3 12.78 17.70 -18.26
N ARG A 4 12.79 18.47 -17.18
CA ARG A 4 12.89 18.04 -15.78
C ARG A 4 11.67 17.19 -15.41
N LYS A 5 11.95 16.13 -14.63
CA LYS A 5 10.99 15.33 -13.86
C LYS A 5 9.84 16.21 -13.39
N SER A 6 8.63 15.93 -13.86
CA SER A 6 7.40 16.45 -13.26
C SER A 6 7.18 15.73 -11.93
N SER A 7 7.90 16.15 -10.89
CA SER A 7 7.51 15.88 -9.52
C SER A 7 6.24 16.67 -9.25
N LYS A 8 5.07 16.06 -9.51
CA LYS A 8 3.80 16.57 -8.99
C LYS A 8 3.95 16.60 -7.46
N PRO A 9 3.75 17.75 -6.80
CA PRO A 9 3.55 17.74 -5.37
C PRO A 9 2.14 17.20 -5.13
N LYS A 10 2.00 15.89 -4.90
CA LYS A 10 0.74 15.31 -4.41
C LYS A 10 0.60 15.76 -2.95
N SER A 11 -0.08 16.88 -2.76
CA SER A 11 -0.62 17.20 -1.44
C SER A 11 -1.83 16.31 -1.17
N THR A 12 -1.99 15.96 0.10
CA THR A 12 -3.20 15.48 0.79
C THR A 12 -3.57 14.01 0.62
N THR A 13 -3.00 13.18 1.49
CA THR A 13 -3.71 12.20 2.32
C THR A 13 -4.99 11.66 1.69
N THR A 14 -4.89 10.57 0.93
CA THR A 14 -6.03 9.92 0.27
C THR A 14 -7.09 9.50 1.32
N PRO A 15 -8.39 9.47 0.96
CA PRO A 15 -9.45 8.95 1.84
C PRO A 15 -9.11 7.58 2.45
N GLU A 16 -8.44 6.73 1.67
CA GLU A 16 -7.96 5.40 1.99
C GLU A 16 -6.88 5.47 3.08
N TYR A 17 -5.89 6.34 2.93
CA TYR A 17 -4.86 6.57 3.96
C TYR A 17 -5.46 7.14 5.25
N ARG A 18 -6.47 8.01 5.18
CA ARG A 18 -7.17 8.50 6.41
C ARG A 18 -7.90 7.37 7.12
N ALA A 19 -8.52 6.46 6.37
CA ALA A 19 -9.17 5.29 6.94
C ALA A 19 -8.16 4.29 7.53
N TYR A 20 -6.99 4.15 6.91
CA TYR A 20 -5.85 3.41 7.46
C TYR A 20 -5.34 4.06 8.75
N GLU A 21 -5.08 5.37 8.76
CA GLU A 21 -4.55 6.06 9.94
C GLU A 21 -5.51 5.95 11.14
N LYS A 22 -6.81 6.06 10.90
CA LYS A 22 -7.81 5.85 11.94
C LYS A 22 -7.72 4.42 12.53
N ARG A 23 -7.63 3.40 11.68
CA ARG A 23 -7.48 1.99 12.09
C ARG A 23 -6.15 1.75 12.81
N TYR A 24 -5.07 2.36 12.35
CA TYR A 24 -3.76 2.30 13.00
C TYR A 24 -3.83 2.85 14.44
N VAL A 25 -4.52 3.98 14.65
CA VAL A 25 -4.68 4.56 15.98
C VAL A 25 -5.57 3.70 16.88
N GLU A 26 -6.58 3.05 16.30
CA GLU A 26 -7.53 2.21 17.05
C GLU A 26 -6.98 0.80 17.36
N MET A 27 -6.13 0.22 16.50
CA MET A 27 -5.76 -1.21 16.52
C MET A 27 -4.28 -1.52 16.15
N GLY A 28 -3.47 -0.52 15.81
CA GLY A 28 -2.13 -0.70 15.23
C GLY A 28 -0.99 -0.93 16.22
N GLU A 29 -1.24 -1.52 17.40
CA GLU A 29 -0.21 -1.66 18.46
C GLU A 29 1.04 -2.44 18.03
N ASP A 30 0.92 -3.36 17.06
CA ASP A 30 2.00 -4.22 16.58
C ASP A 30 2.50 -3.90 15.16
N ARG A 31 1.94 -2.89 14.47
CA ARG A 31 2.25 -2.59 13.06
C ARG A 31 3.11 -1.33 12.93
N PRO A 32 3.99 -1.24 11.92
CA PRO A 32 4.69 0.01 11.63
C PRO A 32 3.72 1.05 11.07
N LYS A 33 3.80 2.30 11.55
CA LYS A 33 3.04 3.42 10.95
C LYS A 33 3.61 3.74 9.57
N LEU A 34 2.81 3.52 8.54
CA LEU A 34 3.15 3.92 7.18
C LEU A 34 2.98 5.43 7.01
N THR A 35 3.87 6.04 6.25
CA THR A 35 3.66 7.38 5.70
C THR A 35 2.64 7.32 4.55
N PRO A 36 2.05 8.46 4.15
CA PRO A 36 1.12 8.48 3.02
C PRO A 36 1.73 7.96 1.71
N GLU A 37 3.02 8.24 1.50
CA GLU A 37 3.75 7.80 0.31
C GLU A 37 4.00 6.29 0.31
N GLU A 38 4.33 5.71 1.46
CA GLU A 38 4.50 4.26 1.61
C GLU A 38 3.18 3.52 1.46
N PHE A 39 2.09 4.06 2.02
CA PHE A 39 0.76 3.49 1.85
C PHE A 39 0.33 3.47 0.38
N GLU A 40 0.48 4.59 -0.34
CA GLU A 40 0.17 4.63 -1.78
C GLU A 40 1.00 3.61 -2.57
N GLN A 41 2.30 3.49 -2.26
CA GLN A 41 3.18 2.53 -2.96
C GLN A 41 2.77 1.08 -2.70
N TYR A 42 2.45 0.74 -1.45
CA TYR A 42 2.04 -0.61 -1.08
C TYR A 42 0.64 -0.95 -1.58
N GLU A 43 -0.27 0.03 -1.64
CA GLU A 43 -1.59 -0.13 -2.24
C GLU A 43 -1.48 -0.39 -3.75
N ASP A 44 -0.67 0.41 -4.46
CA ASP A 44 -0.40 0.19 -5.89
C ASP A 44 0.25 -1.19 -6.13
N GLU A 45 1.23 -1.58 -5.31
CA GLU A 45 1.90 -2.89 -5.39
C GLU A 45 0.91 -4.04 -5.15
N LEU A 46 0.02 -3.93 -4.15
CA LEU A 46 -1.00 -4.93 -3.86
C LEU A 46 -1.97 -5.09 -5.03
N LEU A 47 -2.41 -3.98 -5.63
CA LEU A 47 -3.31 -4.01 -6.78
C LEU A 47 -2.65 -4.65 -8.00
N ASP A 48 -1.38 -4.34 -8.25
CA ASP A 48 -0.59 -4.95 -9.33
C ASP A 48 -0.46 -6.46 -9.12
N LEU A 49 -0.15 -6.91 -7.90
CA LEU A 49 -0.02 -8.33 -7.57
C LEU A 49 -1.37 -9.07 -7.66
N LEU A 50 -2.46 -8.48 -7.17
CA LEU A 50 -3.80 -9.05 -7.29
C LEU A 50 -4.25 -9.15 -8.76
N ALA A 51 -3.85 -8.21 -9.61
CA ALA A 51 -4.11 -8.29 -11.04
C ALA A 51 -3.38 -9.47 -11.72
N LEU A 52 -2.30 -9.98 -11.12
CA LEU A 52 -1.55 -11.15 -11.58
C LEU A 52 -2.13 -12.48 -11.07
N GLN A 53 -3.13 -12.47 -10.18
CA GLN A 53 -3.68 -13.69 -9.57
C GLN A 53 -4.25 -14.68 -10.59
N ASP A 54 -4.72 -14.21 -11.74
CA ASP A 54 -5.19 -15.04 -12.86
C ASP A 54 -4.07 -15.52 -13.81
N GLN A 55 -2.83 -15.06 -13.63
CA GLN A 55 -1.69 -15.34 -14.51
C GLN A 55 -0.42 -15.71 -13.72
N ASN A 56 -0.24 -17.01 -13.46
CA ASN A 56 1.03 -17.58 -12.98
C ASN A 56 1.65 -16.86 -11.76
N MET A 57 0.82 -16.52 -10.78
CA MET A 57 1.30 -15.99 -9.49
C MET A 57 2.27 -17.00 -8.84
N THR A 58 3.40 -16.51 -8.35
CA THR A 58 4.38 -17.35 -7.65
C THR A 58 4.05 -17.45 -6.15
N ASP A 59 4.64 -18.43 -5.46
CA ASP A 59 4.51 -18.53 -4.00
C ASP A 59 5.05 -17.27 -3.30
N ASP A 60 6.10 -16.66 -3.85
CA ASP A 60 6.67 -15.41 -3.33
C ASP A 60 5.70 -14.23 -3.49
N ASP A 61 4.97 -14.16 -4.61
CA ASP A 61 3.93 -13.15 -4.83
C ASP A 61 2.75 -13.32 -3.86
N ILE A 62 2.38 -14.57 -3.56
CA ILE A 62 1.35 -14.89 -2.55
C ILE A 62 1.78 -14.38 -1.18
N VAL A 63 3.02 -14.68 -0.77
CA VAL A 63 3.56 -14.21 0.52
C VAL A 63 3.58 -12.68 0.55
N ARG A 64 3.98 -12.05 -0.55
CA ARG A 64 4.03 -10.59 -0.64
C ARG A 64 2.64 -9.95 -0.52
N ILE A 65 1.62 -10.53 -1.16
CA ILE A 65 0.22 -10.10 -0.99
C ILE A 65 -0.20 -10.18 0.48
N GLN A 66 0.10 -11.28 1.17
CA GLN A 66 -0.25 -11.45 2.59
C GLN A 66 0.45 -10.42 3.48
N GLU A 67 1.72 -10.09 3.20
CA GLU A 67 2.46 -9.03 3.90
C GLU A 67 1.80 -7.66 3.67
N LEU A 68 1.46 -7.33 2.42
CA LEU A 68 0.83 -6.06 2.07
C LEU A 68 -0.57 -5.96 2.67
N GLU A 69 -1.36 -7.03 2.65
CA GLU A 69 -2.66 -7.11 3.31
C GLU A 69 -2.52 -6.89 4.82
N TYR A 70 -1.54 -7.51 5.48
CA TYR A 70 -1.28 -7.27 6.90
C TYR A 70 -0.91 -5.81 7.20
N LEU A 71 -0.14 -5.17 6.32
CA LEU A 71 0.30 -3.78 6.49
C LEU A 71 -0.81 -2.77 6.20
N LEU A 72 -1.67 -3.03 5.22
CA LEU A 72 -2.66 -2.08 4.70
C LEU A 72 -4.09 -2.32 5.22
N ILE A 73 -4.43 -3.58 5.49
CA ILE A 73 -5.79 -4.06 5.78
C ILE A 73 -5.75 -4.88 7.08
N ASP A 74 -6.90 -5.13 7.70
CA ASP A 74 -6.97 -6.20 8.69
C ASP A 74 -6.90 -7.54 7.97
N ALA A 75 -5.87 -8.33 8.30
CA ALA A 75 -5.99 -9.77 8.15
C ALA A 75 -6.99 -10.24 9.22
N GLU A 76 -8.28 -10.36 8.85
CA GLU A 76 -9.29 -11.03 9.67
C GLU A 76 -8.92 -12.51 9.93
#